data_AF-A0A0S8FYE2-F1
#
_entry.id   AF-A0A0S8FYE2-F1
#
_cell.length_a   1.000
_cell.length_b   1.000
_cell.length_c   1.000
_cell.angle_alpha   90.00
_cell.angle_beta   90.00
_cell.angle_gamma   90.00
#
_symmetry.space_group_name_H-M   'P 1'
#
loop_
_entity.id
_entity.type
_entity.pdbx_description
1 polymer ?
#
loop_
_entity_poly.entity_id
_entity_poly.type
_entity_poly.pdbx_seq_one_letter_code
_entity_poly.pdbx_strand_id
1 'polypeptide(L)'
;MFIIVAGVLCAGAAAFSVQQALSRVRSGGPRRESVPLLLAMRDIRYGEPLVLNGMGANANVMFVEDWPKNLTPAGGITEHDYVTTRQMRANTSFVKHEPILESQVLPDDEFVPPDMVYERIRIDPDDVNSGQLRAGLKVDVLQMEGDTPTVLMRSVRIYALGNLDAQGRPVEAKDPEPTVFLLIKKADQIEFLRAKLASRFILVPASDPQIEGPLLVDRRSEQEARRKEALTLLEQGRALMQKQDYERALTVLTEAATKYPGVEDLSAEAGREAASCRALLAKAYCDKARRALEEEKDFAAATKWLDTVEKDFGDVTDVRDRVRQLRQATTEALAVHREQMRYQSLLSDLDAALTHGNLPRAEELLATLETFSDRDFALGEGVPAPRAALRDYGHRLNDVTTQFQVDTQVLEAHLKRRNLDQARAKLQEMKKAFPEHPGMEELTQKVAAAGGAGA
;
A
#
# COMPACT_ATOMS: atom_id res chain seq x y z
N MET A 1 13.64 -30.38 -8.96
CA MET A 1 14.51 -31.50 -8.53
C MET A 1 14.22 -32.82 -9.29
N PHE A 2 13.81 -32.77 -10.56
CA PHE A 2 13.62 -33.97 -11.42
C PHE A 2 14.50 -33.96 -12.68
N ILE A 3 15.11 -32.81 -13.02
CA ILE A 3 15.94 -32.63 -14.23
C ILE A 3 17.39 -33.16 -14.02
N ILE A 4 17.92 -33.09 -12.79
CA ILE A 4 19.28 -33.57 -12.48
C ILE A 4 19.36 -35.11 -12.56
N VAL A 5 18.29 -35.82 -12.21
CA VAL A 5 18.24 -37.30 -12.26
C VAL A 5 18.17 -37.80 -13.71
N ALA A 6 17.48 -37.09 -14.60
CA ALA A 6 17.42 -37.43 -16.02
C ALA A 6 18.75 -37.16 -16.76
N GLY A 7 19.43 -36.04 -16.46
CA GLY A 7 20.73 -35.72 -17.06
C GLY A 7 21.85 -36.69 -16.68
N VAL A 8 21.88 -37.14 -15.42
CA VAL A 8 22.86 -38.12 -14.93
C VAL A 8 22.60 -39.52 -15.51
N LEU A 9 21.35 -39.90 -15.74
CA LEU A 9 21.00 -41.19 -16.36
C LEU A 9 21.31 -41.25 -17.87
N CYS A 10 21.11 -40.15 -18.61
CA CYS A 10 21.49 -40.09 -20.03
C CYS A 10 23.02 -40.05 -20.23
N ALA A 11 23.75 -39.30 -19.39
CA ALA A 11 25.22 -39.28 -19.44
C ALA A 11 25.83 -40.64 -19.05
N GLY A 12 25.24 -41.34 -18.07
CA GLY A 12 25.66 -42.69 -17.68
C GLY A 12 25.42 -43.75 -18.77
N ALA A 13 24.29 -43.68 -19.48
CA ALA A 13 23.99 -44.59 -20.58
C ALA A 13 24.89 -44.32 -21.81
N ALA A 14 25.19 -43.06 -22.11
CA ALA A 14 26.15 -42.68 -23.15
C ALA A 14 27.57 -43.15 -22.80
N ALA A 15 28.05 -42.90 -21.57
CA ALA A 15 29.37 -43.34 -21.12
C ALA A 15 29.53 -44.87 -21.14
N PHE A 16 28.50 -45.63 -20.74
CA PHE A 16 28.52 -47.09 -20.78
C PHE A 16 28.53 -47.63 -22.23
N SER A 17 27.81 -46.96 -23.14
CA SER A 17 27.77 -47.31 -24.56
C SER A 17 29.09 -47.00 -25.27
N VAL A 18 29.70 -45.85 -24.97
CA VAL A 18 31.05 -45.45 -25.43
C VAL A 18 32.10 -46.46 -24.95
N GLN A 19 32.03 -46.87 -23.68
CA GLN A 19 32.97 -47.83 -23.11
C GLN A 19 32.78 -49.25 -23.69
N GLN A 20 31.55 -49.65 -24.05
CA GLN A 20 31.29 -50.89 -24.79
C GLN A 20 31.73 -50.84 -26.26
N ALA A 21 31.59 -49.70 -26.93
CA ALA A 21 32.04 -49.52 -28.30
C ALA A 21 33.57 -49.52 -28.39
N LEU A 22 34.24 -48.78 -27.51
CA LEU A 22 35.71 -48.75 -27.42
C LEU A 22 36.32 -50.10 -27.00
N SER A 23 35.60 -50.93 -26.24
CA SER A 23 36.09 -52.25 -25.80
C SER A 23 35.76 -53.41 -26.77
N ARG A 24 34.86 -53.22 -27.75
CA ARG A 24 34.38 -54.29 -28.66
C ARG A 24 35.16 -54.48 -29.96
N VAL A 25 36.33 -53.85 -30.11
CA VAL A 25 37.28 -54.09 -31.22
C VAL A 25 37.75 -55.58 -31.32
N ARG A 26 37.27 -56.50 -30.47
CA ARG A 26 37.72 -57.91 -30.41
C ARG A 26 36.67 -59.03 -30.46
N SER A 27 35.37 -58.81 -30.67
CA SER A 27 34.42 -59.95 -30.67
C SER A 27 33.34 -59.88 -31.75
N GLY A 28 33.38 -60.83 -32.69
CA GLY A 28 32.47 -60.99 -33.82
C GLY A 28 31.05 -61.41 -33.45
N GLY A 29 30.24 -60.45 -33.03
CA GLY A 29 28.78 -60.56 -33.04
C GLY A 29 28.16 -60.11 -34.38
N PRO A 30 26.85 -60.33 -34.61
CA PRO A 30 26.18 -59.94 -35.84
C PRO A 30 26.38 -58.45 -36.12
N ARG A 31 26.80 -58.10 -37.36
CA ARG A 31 27.08 -56.73 -37.82
C ARG A 31 25.85 -55.86 -37.61
N ARG A 32 25.82 -55.12 -36.50
CA ARG A 32 24.91 -53.99 -36.30
C ARG A 32 25.38 -52.88 -37.23
N GLU A 33 24.46 -52.19 -37.90
CA GLU A 33 24.82 -51.00 -38.69
C GLU A 33 25.53 -49.99 -37.79
N SER A 34 26.78 -49.66 -38.13
CA SER A 34 27.58 -48.64 -37.48
C SER A 34 27.75 -47.42 -38.39
N VAL A 35 27.98 -46.26 -37.77
CA VAL A 35 28.31 -45.01 -38.44
C VAL A 35 29.46 -44.33 -37.67
N PRO A 36 30.31 -43.53 -38.34
CA PRO A 36 31.27 -42.69 -37.64
C PRO A 36 30.54 -41.63 -36.81
N LEU A 37 31.08 -41.27 -35.64
CA LEU A 37 30.54 -40.17 -34.82
C LEU A 37 31.67 -39.35 -34.20
N LEU A 38 31.57 -38.02 -34.30
CA LEU A 38 32.53 -37.10 -33.70
C LEU A 38 32.31 -36.99 -32.19
N LEU A 39 33.36 -37.25 -31.40
CA LEU A 39 33.37 -37.14 -29.95
C LEU A 39 34.44 -36.18 -29.46
N ALA A 40 34.18 -35.51 -28.33
CA ALA A 40 35.18 -34.77 -27.59
C ALA A 40 36.21 -35.71 -26.93
N MET A 41 37.51 -35.44 -27.11
CA MET A 41 38.60 -36.21 -26.48
C MET A 41 38.95 -35.74 -25.07
N ARG A 42 38.61 -34.49 -24.76
CA ARG A 42 38.76 -33.80 -23.48
C ARG A 42 37.65 -32.78 -23.34
N ASP A 43 37.61 -32.07 -22.22
CA ASP A 43 36.73 -30.92 -22.10
C ASP A 43 37.13 -29.85 -23.12
N ILE A 44 36.13 -29.33 -23.83
CA ILE A 44 36.28 -28.31 -24.87
C ILE A 44 35.52 -27.08 -24.40
N ARG A 45 36.17 -25.92 -24.39
CA ARG A 45 35.56 -24.67 -23.93
C ARG A 45 34.79 -23.98 -25.05
N TYR A 46 33.83 -23.11 -24.69
CA TYR A 46 33.17 -22.24 -25.65
C TYR A 46 34.20 -21.44 -26.46
N GLY A 47 34.04 -21.42 -27.78
CA GLY A 47 34.90 -20.74 -28.74
C GLY A 47 36.21 -21.47 -29.05
N GLU A 48 36.49 -22.63 -28.45
CA GLU A 48 37.69 -23.39 -28.77
C GLU A 48 37.60 -24.02 -30.19
N PRO A 49 38.67 -23.98 -31.00
CA PRO A 49 38.66 -24.62 -32.31
C PRO A 49 38.60 -26.13 -32.17
N LEU A 50 37.80 -26.79 -33.01
CA LEU A 50 37.77 -28.24 -33.09
C LEU A 50 38.94 -28.74 -33.94
N VAL A 51 39.80 -29.53 -33.34
CA VAL A 51 41.04 -30.03 -33.93
C VAL A 51 41.00 -31.54 -33.89
N LEU A 52 40.91 -32.17 -35.06
CA LEU A 52 40.83 -33.61 -35.20
C LEU A 52 42.10 -34.31 -34.73
N ASN A 53 41.93 -35.48 -34.13
CA ASN A 53 43.03 -36.36 -33.78
C ASN A 53 43.88 -36.70 -35.02
N GLY A 54 45.19 -36.44 -34.93
CA GLY A 54 46.12 -36.56 -36.06
C GLY A 54 46.32 -35.27 -36.87
N MET A 55 45.55 -34.21 -36.62
CA MET A 55 45.69 -32.91 -37.28
C MET A 55 46.13 -31.83 -36.29
N GLY A 56 47.42 -31.80 -35.94
CA GLY A 56 48.03 -30.74 -35.11
C GLY A 56 48.27 -31.11 -33.64
N ALA A 57 48.89 -30.19 -32.89
CA ALA A 57 49.43 -30.46 -31.55
C ALA A 57 48.37 -30.49 -30.42
N ASN A 58 47.20 -29.89 -30.64
CA ASN A 58 46.15 -29.71 -29.62
C ASN A 58 44.84 -30.39 -29.99
N ALA A 59 44.91 -31.58 -30.59
CA ALA A 59 43.72 -32.35 -30.94
C ALA A 59 42.78 -32.52 -29.74
N ASN A 60 41.50 -32.22 -29.96
CA ASN A 60 40.48 -32.23 -28.93
C ASN A 60 39.20 -32.97 -29.37
N VAL A 61 39.13 -33.43 -30.62
CA VAL A 61 38.00 -34.24 -31.14
C VAL A 61 38.50 -35.45 -31.93
N MET A 62 37.70 -36.51 -31.96
CA MET A 62 37.99 -37.71 -32.77
C MET A 62 36.70 -38.33 -33.33
N PHE A 63 36.80 -38.97 -34.50
CA PHE A 63 35.75 -39.85 -34.98
C PHE A 63 35.90 -41.25 -34.36
N VAL A 64 34.77 -41.81 -33.94
CA VAL A 64 34.65 -43.22 -33.59
C VAL A 64 33.90 -43.92 -34.71
N GLU A 65 34.60 -44.72 -35.50
CA GLU A 65 34.09 -45.33 -36.75
C GLU A 65 32.95 -46.34 -36.54
N ASP A 66 32.94 -47.02 -35.39
CA ASP A 66 32.02 -48.13 -35.10
C ASP A 66 30.88 -47.72 -34.13
N TRP A 67 30.34 -46.50 -34.25
CA TRP A 67 29.22 -46.08 -33.39
C TRP A 67 27.90 -46.76 -33.81
N PRO A 68 27.11 -47.34 -32.90
CA PRO A 68 25.84 -47.98 -33.26
C PRO A 68 24.84 -46.95 -33.82
N LYS A 69 24.37 -47.15 -35.06
CA LYS A 69 23.49 -46.20 -35.77
C LYS A 69 22.19 -45.89 -35.02
N ASN A 70 21.67 -46.85 -34.27
CA ASN A 70 20.45 -46.69 -33.47
C ASN A 70 20.66 -45.87 -32.17
N LEU A 71 21.92 -45.55 -31.83
CA LEU A 71 22.30 -44.73 -30.67
C LEU A 71 22.95 -43.41 -31.09
N THR A 72 22.91 -43.05 -32.38
CA THR A 72 23.41 -41.76 -32.85
C THR A 72 22.44 -40.66 -32.41
N PRO A 73 22.92 -39.64 -31.67
CA PRO A 73 22.06 -38.53 -31.28
C PRO A 73 21.61 -37.73 -32.51
N ALA A 74 20.42 -37.14 -32.44
CA ALA A 74 19.93 -36.28 -33.52
C ALA A 74 20.88 -35.10 -33.75
N GLY A 75 21.30 -34.91 -35.01
CA GLY A 75 22.28 -33.88 -35.38
C GLY A 75 23.72 -34.19 -34.99
N GLY A 76 24.06 -35.44 -34.62
CA GLY A 76 25.44 -35.85 -34.39
C GLY A 76 26.26 -35.81 -35.68
N ILE A 77 27.47 -35.25 -35.62
CA ILE A 77 28.35 -35.12 -36.79
C ILE A 77 28.95 -36.47 -37.15
N THR A 78 28.59 -37.03 -38.31
CA THR A 78 29.04 -38.34 -38.79
C THR A 78 30.02 -38.29 -39.97
N GLU A 79 30.23 -37.12 -40.56
CA GLU A 79 31.06 -36.93 -41.75
C GLU A 79 32.37 -36.21 -41.40
N HIS A 80 33.51 -36.77 -41.83
CA HIS A 80 34.83 -36.18 -41.58
C HIS A 80 34.98 -34.79 -42.19
N ASP A 81 34.40 -34.60 -43.38
CA ASP A 81 34.48 -33.37 -44.16
C ASP A 81 33.88 -32.16 -43.42
N TYR A 82 32.96 -32.39 -42.47
CA TYR A 82 32.29 -31.36 -41.70
C TYR A 82 33.26 -30.50 -40.86
N VAL A 83 34.34 -31.11 -40.33
CA VAL A 83 35.34 -30.43 -39.49
C VAL A 83 36.68 -30.18 -40.19
N THR A 84 36.92 -30.81 -41.35
CA THR A 84 38.16 -30.65 -42.13
C THR A 84 38.03 -29.61 -43.25
N THR A 85 36.84 -29.45 -43.84
CA THR A 85 36.63 -28.50 -44.96
C THR A 85 36.66 -27.05 -44.50
N ARG A 86 36.13 -26.78 -43.30
CA ARG A 86 36.11 -25.46 -42.68
C ARG A 86 36.45 -25.62 -41.20
N GLN A 87 37.25 -24.70 -40.66
CA GLN A 87 37.59 -24.73 -39.25
C GLN A 87 36.32 -24.48 -38.43
N MET A 88 35.94 -25.45 -37.60
CA MET A 88 34.79 -25.34 -36.71
C MET A 88 35.24 -24.91 -35.32
N ARG A 89 34.36 -24.21 -34.59
CA ARG A 89 34.50 -23.85 -33.18
C ARG A 89 33.35 -24.36 -32.36
N ALA A 90 33.63 -24.61 -31.09
CA ALA A 90 32.63 -24.93 -30.09
C ALA A 90 31.70 -23.73 -29.82
N ASN A 91 30.40 -23.86 -30.09
CA ASN A 91 29.36 -22.88 -29.74
C ASN A 91 28.78 -23.12 -28.33
N THR A 92 29.23 -24.17 -27.66
CA THR A 92 28.97 -24.51 -26.26
C THR A 92 30.21 -25.14 -25.65
N SER A 93 30.23 -25.37 -24.34
CA SER A 93 31.25 -26.23 -23.74
C SER A 93 30.86 -27.69 -23.87
N PHE A 94 31.86 -28.57 -24.04
CA PHE A 94 31.70 -30.02 -24.10
C PHE A 94 32.49 -30.69 -22.99
N VAL A 95 31.97 -31.80 -22.48
CA VAL A 95 32.70 -32.69 -21.57
C VAL A 95 33.39 -33.79 -22.35
N LYS A 96 34.50 -34.30 -21.84
CA LYS A 96 35.19 -35.46 -22.42
C LYS A 96 34.22 -36.62 -22.77
N HIS A 97 34.36 -37.14 -23.99
CA HIS A 97 33.57 -38.21 -24.62
C HIS A 97 32.12 -37.85 -24.99
N GLU A 98 31.74 -36.57 -24.88
CA GLU A 98 30.44 -36.10 -25.37
C GLU A 98 30.37 -36.12 -26.90
N PRO A 99 29.28 -36.64 -27.49
CA PRO A 99 29.00 -36.47 -28.91
C PRO A 99 28.85 -35.02 -29.32
N ILE A 100 29.51 -34.63 -30.40
CA ILE A 100 29.43 -33.27 -30.91
C ILE A 100 28.30 -33.17 -31.92
N LEU A 101 27.36 -32.28 -31.65
CA LEU A 101 26.22 -32.02 -32.50
C LEU A 101 26.46 -30.82 -33.42
N GLU A 102 25.88 -30.83 -34.62
CA GLU A 102 25.94 -29.73 -35.58
C GLU A 102 25.45 -28.41 -34.97
N SER A 103 24.40 -28.43 -34.15
CA SER A 103 23.85 -27.25 -33.48
C SER A 103 24.76 -26.66 -32.39
N GLN A 104 25.76 -27.42 -31.96
CA GLN A 104 26.68 -27.06 -30.88
C GLN A 104 28.02 -26.53 -31.39
N VAL A 105 28.18 -26.40 -32.71
CA VAL A 105 29.39 -25.91 -33.35
C VAL A 105 29.05 -24.86 -34.39
N LEU A 106 29.99 -23.97 -34.66
CA LEU A 106 29.86 -22.94 -35.67
C LEU A 106 31.16 -22.81 -36.47
N PRO A 107 31.09 -22.45 -37.75
CA PRO A 107 32.28 -22.11 -38.50
C PRO A 107 33.05 -20.92 -37.89
N ASP A 108 34.37 -20.95 -37.97
CA ASP A 108 35.28 -19.96 -37.38
C ASP A 108 34.93 -18.51 -37.78
N ASP A 109 34.62 -18.29 -39.05
CA ASP A 109 34.28 -16.99 -39.65
C ASP A 109 32.82 -16.58 -39.46
N GLU A 110 31.96 -17.47 -38.94
CA GLU A 110 30.59 -17.17 -38.53
C GLU A 110 30.44 -17.03 -37.01
N PHE A 111 31.53 -17.26 -36.25
CA PHE A 111 31.50 -17.27 -34.80
C PHE A 111 31.17 -15.90 -34.19
N VAL A 112 31.49 -14.81 -34.90
CA VAL A 112 30.98 -13.47 -34.62
C VAL A 112 30.05 -13.05 -35.76
N PRO A 113 28.73 -12.91 -35.52
CA PRO A 113 27.80 -12.49 -36.55
C PRO A 113 28.19 -11.15 -37.20
N PRO A 114 27.92 -10.95 -38.51
CA PRO A 114 28.37 -9.77 -39.24
C PRO A 114 27.73 -8.46 -38.75
N ASP A 115 26.60 -8.52 -38.04
CA ASP A 115 25.90 -7.38 -37.42
C ASP A 115 26.35 -7.11 -35.99
N MET A 116 27.27 -7.91 -35.44
CA MET A 116 27.77 -7.79 -34.07
C MET A 116 29.23 -7.32 -34.00
N VAL A 117 29.58 -6.78 -32.83
CA VAL A 117 30.93 -6.38 -32.45
C VAL A 117 31.18 -6.81 -31.01
N TYR A 118 32.44 -7.07 -30.67
CA TYR A 118 32.83 -7.28 -29.29
C TYR A 118 33.17 -5.94 -28.63
N GLU A 119 32.63 -5.70 -27.44
CA GLU A 119 33.01 -4.59 -26.59
C GLU A 119 33.71 -5.06 -25.33
N ARG A 120 34.81 -4.39 -25.02
CA ARG A 120 35.65 -4.69 -23.85
C ARG A 120 35.12 -3.96 -22.63
N ILE A 121 34.88 -4.67 -21.54
CA ILE A 121 34.56 -4.06 -20.24
C ILE A 121 35.44 -4.62 -19.13
N ARG A 122 35.72 -3.77 -18.15
CA ARG A 122 36.40 -4.17 -16.91
C ARG A 122 35.31 -4.44 -15.88
N ILE A 123 35.43 -5.56 -15.18
CA ILE A 123 34.50 -5.96 -14.13
C ILE A 123 35.27 -6.32 -12.87
N ASP A 124 34.53 -6.53 -11.79
CA ASP A 124 35.11 -6.90 -10.52
C ASP A 124 35.77 -8.30 -10.60
N PRO A 125 37.02 -8.47 -10.13
CA PRO A 125 37.67 -9.77 -10.09
C PRO A 125 36.88 -10.85 -9.36
N ASP A 126 36.11 -10.47 -8.35
CA ASP A 126 35.32 -11.42 -7.56
C ASP A 126 34.19 -12.04 -8.38
N ASP A 127 33.61 -11.31 -9.34
CA ASP A 127 32.55 -11.80 -10.24
C ASP A 127 33.08 -12.86 -11.23
N VAL A 128 34.34 -12.72 -11.67
CA VAL A 128 34.99 -13.71 -12.55
C VAL A 128 35.50 -14.91 -11.76
N ASN A 129 36.15 -14.67 -10.62
CA ASN A 129 36.78 -15.72 -9.81
C ASN A 129 35.76 -16.63 -9.12
N SER A 130 34.56 -16.11 -8.83
CA SER A 130 33.44 -16.90 -8.30
C SER A 130 32.84 -17.88 -9.32
N GLY A 131 33.23 -17.77 -10.60
CA GLY A 131 32.73 -18.63 -11.69
C GLY A 131 31.28 -18.32 -12.11
N GLN A 132 30.74 -17.19 -11.65
CA GLN A 132 29.41 -16.67 -12.02
C GLN A 132 29.37 -16.21 -13.49
N LEU A 133 30.50 -15.75 -14.01
CA LEU A 133 30.66 -15.33 -15.41
C LEU A 133 31.51 -16.33 -16.17
N ARG A 134 31.06 -16.73 -17.36
CA ARG A 134 31.73 -17.69 -18.24
C ARG A 134 31.53 -17.32 -19.71
N ALA A 135 32.50 -17.65 -20.56
CA ALA A 135 32.31 -17.51 -22.01
C ALA A 135 31.11 -18.33 -22.50
N GLY A 136 30.32 -17.76 -23.40
CA GLY A 136 29.06 -18.31 -23.90
C GLY A 136 27.82 -17.98 -23.06
N LEU A 137 27.98 -17.53 -21.81
CA LEU A 137 26.85 -17.17 -20.94
C LEU A 137 26.14 -15.90 -21.45
N LYS A 138 24.82 -15.88 -21.37
CA LYS A 138 24.02 -14.66 -21.56
C LYS A 138 23.92 -13.88 -20.23
N VAL A 139 24.16 -12.59 -20.29
CA VAL A 139 24.12 -11.67 -19.15
C VAL A 139 23.27 -10.44 -19.46
N ASP A 140 22.69 -9.85 -18.42
CA ASP A 140 22.15 -8.50 -18.49
C ASP A 140 23.26 -7.51 -18.06
N VAL A 141 23.42 -6.44 -18.83
CA VAL A 141 24.38 -5.37 -18.54
C VAL A 141 23.65 -4.29 -17.76
N LEU A 142 24.03 -4.09 -16.51
CA LEU A 142 23.51 -3.03 -15.65
C LEU A 142 24.51 -1.87 -15.64
N GLN A 143 24.00 -0.64 -15.71
CA GLN A 143 24.78 0.57 -15.46
C GLN A 143 24.47 1.14 -14.09
N MET A 144 25.52 1.57 -13.39
CA MET A 144 25.41 2.26 -12.10
C MET A 144 25.19 3.75 -12.32
N GLU A 145 24.03 4.25 -11.91
CA GLU A 145 23.71 5.67 -11.82
C GLU A 145 23.65 6.04 -10.33
N GLY A 146 24.76 6.58 -9.81
CA GLY A 146 24.96 6.68 -8.36
C GLY A 146 25.02 5.28 -7.73
N ASP A 147 24.17 5.03 -6.73
CA ASP A 147 24.06 3.73 -6.04
C ASP A 147 22.95 2.82 -6.62
N THR A 148 22.28 3.22 -7.70
CA THR A 148 21.16 2.45 -8.27
C THR A 148 21.59 1.70 -9.53
N PRO A 149 21.57 0.35 -9.54
CA PRO A 149 21.82 -0.44 -10.73
C PRO A 149 20.60 -0.41 -11.65
N THR A 150 20.82 -0.14 -12.94
CA THR A 150 19.74 -0.03 -13.92
C THR A 150 20.11 -0.78 -15.20
N VAL A 151 19.17 -1.54 -15.79
CA VAL A 151 19.46 -2.37 -16.98
C VAL A 151 19.72 -1.48 -18.20
N LEU A 152 20.86 -1.66 -18.86
CA LEU A 152 21.22 -1.01 -20.12
C LEU A 152 20.93 -1.93 -21.30
N MET A 153 21.41 -3.17 -21.25
CA MET A 153 21.17 -4.18 -22.29
C MET A 153 20.78 -5.52 -21.67
N ARG A 154 19.91 -6.26 -22.35
CA ARG A 154 19.47 -7.60 -21.94
C ARG A 154 20.04 -8.70 -22.83
N SER A 155 20.29 -9.87 -22.24
CA SER A 155 20.68 -11.09 -22.95
C SER A 155 21.92 -10.93 -23.85
N VAL A 156 22.91 -10.18 -23.37
CA VAL A 156 24.20 -9.98 -24.04
C VAL A 156 25.06 -11.23 -23.84
N ARG A 157 25.64 -11.78 -24.91
CA ARG A 157 26.50 -12.97 -24.80
C ARG A 157 27.93 -12.58 -24.44
N ILE A 158 28.50 -13.26 -23.46
CA ILE A 158 29.94 -13.17 -23.16
C ILE A 158 30.71 -13.92 -24.26
N TYR A 159 31.48 -13.17 -25.05
CA TYR A 159 32.34 -13.73 -26.07
C TYR A 159 33.55 -14.44 -25.45
N ALA A 160 34.26 -13.75 -24.56
CA ALA A 160 35.50 -14.21 -23.96
C ALA A 160 35.74 -13.56 -22.59
N LEU A 161 36.52 -14.26 -21.78
CA LEU A 161 37.09 -13.75 -20.53
C LEU A 161 38.62 -13.66 -20.70
N GLY A 162 39.24 -12.59 -20.19
CA GLY A 162 40.69 -12.40 -20.24
C GLY A 162 41.15 -11.68 -21.50
N ASN A 163 41.96 -12.34 -22.33
CA ASN A 163 42.59 -11.74 -23.51
C ASN A 163 42.11 -12.35 -24.83
N LEU A 164 42.19 -11.53 -25.88
CA LEU A 164 42.06 -11.97 -27.27
C LEU A 164 43.42 -11.92 -27.96
N ASP A 165 43.67 -12.81 -28.92
CA ASP A 165 44.85 -12.73 -29.77
C ASP A 165 44.71 -11.65 -30.87
N ALA A 166 45.72 -11.54 -31.73
CA ALA A 166 45.75 -10.56 -32.82
C ALA A 166 44.61 -10.74 -33.85
N GLN A 167 43.92 -11.88 -33.81
CA GLN A 167 42.79 -12.22 -34.68
C GLN A 167 41.46 -12.13 -33.93
N GLY A 168 41.45 -11.63 -32.68
CA GLY A 168 40.24 -11.48 -31.88
C GLY A 168 39.74 -12.78 -31.26
N ARG A 169 40.61 -13.79 -31.08
CA ARG A 169 40.23 -15.12 -30.59
C ARG A 169 40.55 -15.27 -29.09
N PRO A 170 39.70 -15.95 -28.29
CA PRO A 170 39.96 -16.15 -26.86
C PRO A 170 41.30 -16.85 -26.61
N VAL A 171 42.13 -16.29 -25.73
CA VAL A 171 43.43 -16.86 -25.33
C VAL A 171 43.41 -17.25 -23.86
N GLU A 172 43.92 -18.45 -23.56
CA GLU A 172 44.17 -18.89 -22.19
C GLU A 172 45.44 -18.21 -21.62
N ALA A 173 45.38 -16.90 -21.43
CA ALA A 173 46.39 -16.16 -20.68
C ALA A 173 45.82 -15.76 -19.32
N LYS A 174 46.59 -15.97 -18.24
CA LYS A 174 46.28 -15.39 -16.93
C LYS A 174 46.47 -13.87 -17.04
N ASP A 175 45.39 -13.16 -17.28
CA ASP A 175 45.38 -11.70 -17.21
C ASP A 175 45.31 -11.26 -15.74
N PRO A 176 46.17 -10.34 -15.27
CA PRO A 176 46.02 -9.73 -13.95
C PRO A 176 44.71 -8.93 -13.77
N GLU A 177 44.07 -8.47 -14.86
CA GLU A 177 42.77 -7.78 -14.81
C GLU A 177 41.66 -8.61 -15.51
N PRO A 178 40.56 -8.95 -14.82
CA PRO A 178 39.44 -9.68 -15.42
C PRO A 178 38.71 -8.77 -16.41
N THR A 179 39.08 -8.94 -17.68
CA THR A 179 38.42 -8.30 -18.80
C THR A 179 37.33 -9.21 -19.35
N VAL A 180 36.16 -8.67 -19.66
CA VAL A 180 35.08 -9.38 -20.36
C VAL A 180 34.87 -8.76 -21.72
N PHE A 181 34.72 -9.61 -22.73
CA PHE A 181 34.31 -9.22 -24.07
C PHE A 181 32.85 -9.60 -24.27
N LEU A 182 32.02 -8.62 -24.59
CA LEU A 182 30.57 -8.78 -24.79
C LEU A 182 30.21 -8.64 -26.27
N LEU A 183 29.38 -9.53 -26.81
CA LEU A 183 28.82 -9.39 -28.15
C LEU A 183 27.61 -8.46 -28.13
N ILE A 184 27.73 -7.31 -28.79
CA ILE A 184 26.66 -6.32 -28.95
C ILE A 184 26.36 -6.07 -30.43
N LYS A 185 25.17 -5.56 -30.75
CA LYS A 185 24.82 -5.14 -32.12
C LYS A 185 25.61 -3.89 -32.51
N LYS A 186 26.06 -3.83 -33.77
CA LYS A 186 26.72 -2.64 -34.36
C LYS A 186 25.86 -1.39 -34.25
N ALA A 187 24.54 -1.53 -34.43
CA ALA A 187 23.59 -0.42 -34.32
C ALA A 187 23.58 0.22 -32.91
N ASP A 188 23.81 -0.59 -31.86
CA ASP A 188 23.72 -0.17 -30.46
C ASP A 188 25.09 0.24 -29.87
N GLN A 189 26.18 0.05 -30.63
CA GLN A 189 27.55 0.26 -30.15
C GLN A 189 27.80 1.67 -29.63
N ILE A 190 27.30 2.70 -30.34
CA ILE A 190 27.50 4.11 -29.95
C ILE A 190 26.84 4.37 -28.60
N GLU A 191 25.65 3.83 -28.37
CA GLU A 191 24.92 4.03 -27.10
C GLU A 191 25.58 3.27 -25.95
N PHE A 192 26.01 2.03 -26.21
CA PHE A 192 26.79 1.25 -25.27
C PHE A 192 28.09 1.97 -24.85
N LEU A 193 28.83 2.54 -25.81
CA LEU A 193 30.06 3.28 -25.53
C LEU A 193 29.81 4.58 -24.75
N ARG A 194 28.72 5.29 -25.03
CA ARG A 194 28.31 6.47 -24.25
C ARG A 194 28.03 6.09 -22.79
N ALA A 195 27.26 5.03 -22.58
CA ALA A 195 26.96 4.52 -21.24
C ALA A 195 28.24 4.06 -20.49
N LYS A 196 29.15 3.37 -21.20
CA LYS A 196 30.43 2.89 -20.65
C LYS A 196 31.35 4.03 -20.22
N LEU A 197 31.29 5.18 -20.89
CA LEU A 197 32.06 6.37 -20.52
C LEU A 197 31.43 7.12 -19.33
N ALA A 198 30.12 7.03 -19.16
CA ALA A 198 29.38 7.75 -18.12
C ALA A 198 29.27 6.98 -16.80
N SER A 199 29.24 5.64 -16.84
CA SER A 199 28.87 4.80 -15.72
C SER A 199 29.74 3.55 -15.59
N ARG A 200 29.88 3.03 -14.36
CA ARG A 200 30.42 1.68 -14.12
C ARG A 200 29.36 0.65 -14.50
N PHE A 201 29.80 -0.44 -15.13
CA PHE A 201 28.92 -1.56 -15.45
C PHE A 201 29.02 -2.70 -14.44
N ILE A 202 27.90 -3.39 -14.26
CA ILE A 202 27.77 -4.64 -13.52
C ILE A 202 27.16 -5.66 -14.47
N LEU A 203 27.66 -6.88 -14.44
CA LEU A 203 27.10 -7.98 -15.21
C LEU A 203 26.38 -8.93 -14.27
N VAL A 204 25.15 -9.29 -14.64
CA VAL A 204 24.39 -10.31 -13.92
C VAL A 204 23.94 -11.38 -14.92
N PRO A 205 23.84 -12.66 -14.51
CA PRO A 205 23.23 -13.69 -15.36
C PRO A 205 21.89 -13.20 -15.90
N ALA A 206 21.64 -13.44 -17.20
CA ALA A 206 20.46 -12.91 -17.86
C ALA A 206 19.18 -13.37 -17.14
N SER A 207 18.31 -12.41 -16.84
CA SER A 207 17.06 -12.66 -16.11
C SER A 207 16.12 -13.58 -16.90
N ASP A 208 16.18 -13.51 -18.23
CA ASP A 208 15.51 -14.43 -19.14
C ASP A 208 16.47 -14.83 -20.28
N PRO A 209 17.11 -16.01 -20.20
CA PRO A 209 18.08 -16.46 -21.20
C PRO A 209 17.44 -16.89 -22.53
N GLN A 210 16.11 -17.02 -22.61
CA GLN A 210 15.40 -17.39 -23.83
C GLN A 210 15.19 -16.19 -24.76
N ILE A 211 15.28 -14.97 -24.24
CA ILE A 211 15.21 -13.76 -25.06
C ILE A 211 16.35 -13.76 -26.09
N GLU A 212 15.99 -13.45 -27.33
CA GLU A 212 16.94 -13.24 -28.42
C GLU A 212 17.59 -11.86 -28.25
N GLY A 213 18.72 -11.86 -27.54
CA GLY A 213 19.57 -10.68 -27.34
C GLY A 213 20.71 -10.60 -28.35
N PRO A 214 21.48 -9.48 -28.35
CA PRO A 214 21.44 -8.39 -27.38
C PRO A 214 20.32 -7.38 -27.70
N LEU A 215 19.65 -6.89 -26.64
CA LEU A 215 18.60 -5.86 -26.74
C LEU A 215 18.97 -4.66 -25.88
N LEU A 216 19.11 -3.50 -26.50
CA LEU A 216 19.24 -2.22 -25.81
C LEU A 216 17.90 -1.82 -25.19
N VAL A 217 17.93 -1.38 -23.93
CA VAL A 217 16.73 -0.91 -23.22
C VAL A 217 16.52 0.57 -23.55
N ASP A 218 15.50 0.88 -24.35
CA ASP A 218 15.17 2.27 -24.72
C ASP A 218 14.52 3.02 -23.56
N ARG A 219 15.35 3.70 -22.77
CA ARG A 219 14.92 4.52 -21.62
C ARG A 219 14.18 5.79 -22.01
N ARG A 220 14.36 6.30 -23.24
CA ARG A 220 13.71 7.56 -23.67
C ARG A 220 12.21 7.36 -23.78
N SER A 221 11.79 6.25 -24.38
CA SER A 221 10.38 5.90 -24.50
C SER A 221 9.69 5.73 -23.13
N GLU A 222 10.36 5.11 -22.16
CA GLU A 222 9.82 4.89 -20.81
C GLU A 222 9.74 6.19 -20.01
N GLN A 223 10.76 7.05 -20.09
CA GLN A 223 10.75 8.37 -19.46
C GLN A 223 9.70 9.31 -20.06
N GLU A 224 9.55 9.33 -21.39
CA GLU A 224 8.51 10.11 -22.07
C GLU A 224 7.10 9.62 -21.73
N ALA A 225 6.88 8.31 -21.66
CA ALA A 225 5.60 7.73 -21.24
C ALA A 225 5.25 8.14 -19.80
N ARG A 226 6.22 8.03 -18.88
CA ARG A 226 6.06 8.48 -17.47
C ARG A 226 5.75 9.97 -17.38
N ARG A 227 6.46 10.81 -18.16
CA ARG A 227 6.21 12.26 -18.22
C ARG A 227 4.81 12.58 -18.71
N LYS A 228 4.36 11.92 -19.79
CA LYS A 228 3.03 12.14 -20.36
C LYS A 228 1.93 11.73 -19.38
N GLU A 229 2.09 10.61 -18.68
CA GLU A 229 1.12 10.17 -17.68
C GLU A 229 1.08 11.11 -16.47
N ALA A 230 2.25 11.55 -15.97
CA ALA A 230 2.34 12.54 -14.90
C ALA A 230 1.65 13.86 -15.26
N LEU A 231 1.87 14.38 -16.48
CA LEU A 231 1.18 15.56 -17.01
C LEU A 231 -0.34 15.36 -17.06
N THR A 232 -0.78 14.19 -17.52
CA THR A 232 -2.22 13.88 -17.62
C THR A 232 -2.89 13.90 -16.25
N LEU A 233 -2.26 13.29 -15.23
CA LEU A 233 -2.79 13.31 -13.86
C LEU A 233 -2.81 14.74 -13.29
N LEU A 234 -1.76 15.53 -13.57
CA LEU A 234 -1.66 16.91 -13.10
C LEU A 234 -2.76 17.79 -13.73
N GLU A 235 -3.01 17.66 -15.03
CA GLU A 235 -4.11 18.34 -15.73
C GLU A 235 -5.49 17.90 -15.20
N GLN A 236 -5.68 16.61 -14.93
CA GLN A 236 -6.91 16.10 -14.32
C GLN A 236 -7.13 16.68 -12.92
N GLY A 237 -6.08 16.73 -12.10
CA GLY A 237 -6.10 17.36 -10.77
C GLY A 237 -6.53 18.83 -10.86
N ARG A 238 -5.92 19.60 -11.76
CA ARG A 238 -6.27 21.00 -12.01
C ARG A 238 -7.72 21.18 -12.46
N ALA A 239 -8.20 20.32 -13.36
CA ALA A 239 -9.59 20.37 -13.82
C ALA A 239 -10.58 20.09 -12.68
N LEU A 240 -10.24 19.20 -11.76
CA LEU A 240 -11.03 18.94 -10.56
C LEU A 240 -11.01 20.13 -9.58
N MET A 241 -9.85 20.78 -9.40
CA MET A 241 -9.75 22.02 -8.61
C MET A 241 -10.62 23.15 -9.16
N GLN A 242 -10.66 23.33 -10.48
CA GLN A 242 -11.52 24.33 -11.13
C GLN A 242 -13.02 24.05 -10.89
N LYS A 243 -13.39 22.77 -10.77
CA LYS A 243 -14.75 22.33 -10.41
C LYS A 243 -15.02 22.38 -8.90
N GLN A 244 -14.05 22.83 -8.09
CA GLN A 244 -14.11 22.84 -6.62
C GLN A 244 -14.26 21.45 -5.99
N ASP A 245 -13.95 20.38 -6.73
CA ASP A 245 -13.93 19.00 -6.23
C ASP A 245 -12.56 18.69 -5.62
N TYR A 246 -12.26 19.35 -4.49
CA TYR A 246 -10.93 19.31 -3.89
C TYR A 246 -10.55 17.95 -3.30
N GLU A 247 -11.52 17.11 -2.92
CA GLU A 247 -11.25 15.76 -2.39
C GLU A 247 -10.70 14.84 -3.48
N ARG A 248 -11.35 14.84 -4.66
CA ARG A 248 -10.85 14.08 -5.80
C ARG A 248 -9.56 14.68 -6.35
N ALA A 249 -9.46 16.01 -6.41
CA ALA A 249 -8.23 16.68 -6.83
C ALA A 249 -7.03 16.29 -5.96
N LEU A 250 -7.19 16.29 -4.63
CA LEU A 250 -6.14 15.90 -3.69
C LEU A 250 -5.67 14.46 -3.93
N THR A 251 -6.60 13.55 -4.18
CA THR A 251 -6.28 12.13 -4.46
C THR A 251 -5.43 12.00 -5.72
N VAL A 252 -5.88 12.60 -6.82
CA VAL A 252 -5.19 12.53 -8.13
C VAL A 252 -3.81 13.20 -8.08
N LEU A 253 -3.70 14.35 -7.43
CA LEU A 253 -2.42 15.08 -7.32
C LEU A 253 -1.42 14.37 -6.40
N THR A 254 -1.90 13.71 -5.34
CA THR A 254 -1.06 12.88 -4.47
C THR A 254 -0.56 11.64 -5.23
N GLU A 255 -1.42 11.01 -6.05
CA GLU A 255 -1.00 9.92 -6.93
C GLU A 255 0.08 10.38 -7.91
N ALA A 256 -0.11 11.53 -8.57
CA ALA A 256 0.89 12.09 -9.48
C ALA A 256 2.25 12.34 -8.80
N ALA A 257 2.23 12.89 -7.58
CA ALA A 257 3.44 13.18 -6.82
C ALA A 257 4.18 11.90 -6.36
N THR A 258 3.43 10.87 -5.95
CA THR A 258 4.00 9.63 -5.37
C THR A 258 4.40 8.58 -6.41
N LYS A 259 3.65 8.46 -7.51
CA LYS A 259 3.88 7.48 -8.58
C LYS A 259 5.08 7.84 -9.46
N TYR A 260 5.37 9.14 -9.60
CA TYR A 260 6.39 9.67 -10.50
C TYR A 260 7.44 10.54 -9.79
N PRO A 261 8.15 10.02 -8.76
CA PRO A 261 9.16 10.81 -8.06
C PRO A 261 10.29 11.17 -9.03
N GLY A 262 10.66 12.46 -9.06
CA GLY A 262 11.79 12.95 -9.85
C GLY A 262 11.56 13.06 -11.36
N VAL A 263 10.32 12.92 -11.85
CA VAL A 263 9.98 13.29 -13.23
C VAL A 263 9.94 14.82 -13.33
N GLU A 264 11.11 15.40 -13.60
CA GLU A 264 11.33 16.86 -13.69
C GLU A 264 10.73 17.60 -12.46
N ASP A 265 10.16 18.78 -12.68
CA ASP A 265 9.49 19.60 -11.68
C ASP A 265 8.01 19.22 -11.47
N LEU A 266 7.47 18.26 -12.25
CA LEU A 266 6.03 17.93 -12.27
C LEU A 266 5.56 17.27 -10.98
N SER A 267 6.35 16.38 -10.39
CA SER A 267 6.03 15.77 -9.08
C SER A 267 6.03 16.82 -7.96
N ALA A 268 6.98 17.76 -7.98
CA ALA A 268 7.05 18.85 -7.01
C ALA A 268 5.90 19.85 -7.20
N GLU A 269 5.48 20.11 -8.44
CA GLU A 269 4.30 20.91 -8.76
C GLU A 269 3.00 20.23 -8.28
N ALA A 270 2.81 18.94 -8.59
CA ALA A 270 1.67 18.16 -8.09
C ALA A 270 1.62 18.16 -6.55
N GLY A 271 2.76 18.03 -5.87
CA GLY A 271 2.85 18.10 -4.41
C GLY A 271 2.43 19.47 -3.86
N ARG A 272 2.82 20.57 -4.51
CA ARG A 272 2.39 21.93 -4.13
C ARG A 272 0.89 22.13 -4.33
N GLU A 273 0.35 21.66 -5.45
CA GLU A 273 -1.10 21.76 -5.72
C GLU A 273 -1.93 20.88 -4.78
N ALA A 274 -1.44 19.68 -4.44
CA ALA A 274 -2.05 18.81 -3.43
C ALA A 274 -2.10 19.50 -2.06
N ALA A 275 -1.01 20.14 -1.63
CA ALA A 275 -0.97 20.92 -0.39
C ALA A 275 -1.98 22.08 -0.42
N SER A 276 -2.14 22.76 -1.56
CA SER A 276 -3.15 23.81 -1.74
C SER A 276 -4.58 23.25 -1.63
N CYS A 277 -4.88 22.12 -2.27
CA CYS A 277 -6.19 21.44 -2.14
C CYS A 277 -6.50 21.08 -0.69
N ARG A 278 -5.50 20.55 0.02
CA ARG A 278 -5.60 20.17 1.43
C ARG A 278 -5.94 21.37 2.32
N ALA A 279 -5.29 22.51 2.10
CA ALA A 279 -5.59 23.75 2.82
C ALA A 279 -7.02 24.27 2.53
N LEU A 280 -7.47 24.20 1.28
CA LEU A 280 -8.83 24.62 0.89
C LEU A 280 -9.90 23.72 1.50
N LEU A 281 -9.71 22.40 1.52
CA LEU A 281 -10.61 21.46 2.19
C LEU A 281 -10.71 21.73 3.68
N ALA A 282 -9.56 21.89 4.34
CA ALA A 282 -9.51 22.18 5.77
C ALA A 282 -10.29 23.47 6.10
N LYS A 283 -10.15 24.52 5.28
CA LYS A 283 -10.94 25.75 5.40
C LYS A 283 -12.44 25.51 5.20
N ALA A 284 -12.83 24.74 4.18
CA ALA A 284 -14.23 24.42 3.91
C ALA A 284 -14.89 23.66 5.08
N TYR A 285 -14.15 22.73 5.71
CA TYR A 285 -14.64 22.03 6.91
C TYR A 285 -14.76 22.95 8.12
N CYS A 286 -13.83 23.88 8.34
CA CYS A 286 -13.97 24.92 9.36
C CYS A 286 -15.20 25.82 9.12
N ASP A 287 -15.49 26.15 7.87
CA ASP A 287 -16.68 26.93 7.54
C ASP A 287 -17.98 26.13 7.76
N LYS A 288 -17.99 24.81 7.49
CA LYS A 288 -19.10 23.92 7.88
C LYS A 288 -19.29 23.86 9.39
N ALA A 289 -18.21 23.74 10.16
CA ALA A 289 -18.25 23.74 11.62
C ALA A 289 -18.83 25.06 12.16
N ARG A 290 -18.40 26.19 11.59
CA ARG A 290 -18.91 27.51 11.95
C ARG A 290 -20.40 27.67 11.66
N ARG A 291 -20.87 27.26 10.48
CA ARG A 291 -22.32 27.30 10.16
C ARG A 291 -23.14 26.42 11.10
N ALA A 292 -22.67 25.21 11.40
CA ALA A 292 -23.33 24.33 12.36
C ALA A 292 -23.44 24.98 13.75
N LEU A 293 -22.41 25.71 14.18
CA LEU A 293 -22.40 26.44 15.46
C LEU A 293 -23.30 27.69 15.46
N GLU A 294 -23.13 28.57 14.48
CA GLU A 294 -23.72 29.91 14.46
C GLU A 294 -25.15 29.93 13.90
N GLU A 295 -25.41 29.17 12.82
CA GLU A 295 -26.67 29.21 12.07
C GLU A 295 -27.63 28.12 12.53
N GLU A 296 -27.15 26.87 12.59
CA GLU A 296 -28.00 25.70 12.87
C GLU A 296 -28.14 25.39 14.37
N LYS A 297 -27.22 25.93 15.20
CA LYS A 297 -27.06 25.58 16.62
C LYS A 297 -26.91 24.07 16.87
N ASP A 298 -26.38 23.34 15.89
CA ASP A 298 -26.05 21.93 16.00
C ASP A 298 -24.60 21.76 16.49
N PHE A 299 -24.46 21.74 17.81
CA PHE A 299 -23.16 21.60 18.48
C PHE A 299 -22.51 20.23 18.23
N ALA A 300 -23.30 19.18 17.96
CA ALA A 300 -22.79 17.85 17.69
C ALA A 300 -22.15 17.79 16.29
N ALA A 301 -22.84 18.35 15.29
CA ALA A 301 -22.28 18.50 13.95
C ALA A 301 -21.04 19.40 13.95
N ALA A 302 -21.07 20.54 14.66
CA ALA A 302 -19.91 21.43 14.78
C ALA A 302 -18.69 20.70 15.36
N THR A 303 -18.87 19.95 16.45
CA THR A 303 -17.80 19.16 17.07
C THR A 303 -17.25 18.10 16.10
N LYS A 304 -18.14 17.37 15.43
CA LYS A 304 -17.75 16.34 14.45
C LYS A 304 -16.88 16.91 13.31
N TRP A 305 -17.27 18.08 12.77
CA TRP A 305 -16.48 18.71 11.70
C TRP A 305 -15.11 19.17 12.21
N LEU A 306 -15.02 19.71 13.42
CA LEU A 306 -13.73 20.10 14.02
C LEU A 306 -12.82 18.89 14.26
N ASP A 307 -13.38 17.75 14.71
CA ASP A 307 -12.63 16.50 14.89
C ASP A 307 -12.05 15.98 13.57
N THR A 308 -12.83 16.05 12.47
CA THR A 308 -12.36 15.72 11.13
C THR A 308 -11.19 16.62 10.73
N VAL A 309 -11.26 17.93 11.01
CA VAL A 309 -10.17 18.86 10.68
C VAL A 309 -8.90 18.55 11.46
N GLU A 310 -9.00 18.31 12.77
CA GLU A 310 -7.82 17.98 13.59
C GLU A 310 -7.15 16.67 13.15
N LYS A 311 -7.97 15.66 12.85
CA LYS A 311 -7.47 14.34 12.44
C LYS A 311 -6.83 14.37 11.06
N ASP A 312 -7.55 14.91 10.08
CA ASP A 312 -7.18 14.75 8.68
C ASP A 312 -6.36 15.92 8.14
N PHE A 313 -6.31 17.05 8.84
CA PHE A 313 -5.66 18.31 8.42
C PHE A 313 -4.88 19.04 9.53
N GLY A 314 -4.55 18.36 10.64
CA GLY A 314 -3.91 18.98 11.81
C GLY A 314 -2.51 19.56 11.56
N ASP A 315 -1.86 19.20 10.44
CA ASP A 315 -0.59 19.73 9.94
C ASP A 315 -0.72 21.13 9.29
N VAL A 316 -1.93 21.53 8.88
CA VAL A 316 -2.17 22.83 8.23
C VAL A 316 -2.20 23.95 9.29
N THR A 317 -1.10 24.72 9.39
CA THR A 317 -0.91 25.76 10.41
C THR A 317 -2.03 26.81 10.43
N ASP A 318 -2.43 27.32 9.27
CA ASP A 318 -3.42 28.40 9.17
C ASP A 318 -4.81 27.99 9.68
N VAL A 319 -5.10 26.69 9.70
CA VAL A 319 -6.39 26.15 10.12
C VAL A 319 -6.39 25.79 11.60
N ARG A 320 -5.23 25.44 12.17
CA ARG A 320 -5.10 25.01 13.56
C ARG A 320 -5.62 26.06 14.55
N ASP A 321 -5.26 27.33 14.37
CA ASP A 321 -5.70 28.41 15.26
C ASP A 321 -7.21 28.64 15.16
N ARG A 322 -7.76 28.54 13.95
CA ARG A 322 -9.19 28.70 13.71
C ARG A 322 -10.02 27.55 14.29
N VAL A 323 -9.53 26.32 14.20
CA VAL A 323 -10.13 25.15 14.86
C VAL A 323 -10.14 25.33 16.36
N ARG A 324 -9.03 25.78 16.97
CA ARG A 324 -8.94 26.03 18.41
C ARG A 324 -9.98 27.05 18.87
N GLN A 325 -10.11 28.17 18.16
CA GLN A 325 -11.10 29.20 18.45
C GLN A 325 -12.54 28.67 18.31
N LEU A 326 -12.85 27.99 17.20
CA LEU A 326 -14.18 27.41 16.97
C LEU A 326 -14.52 26.35 18.01
N ARG A 327 -13.54 25.57 18.46
CA ARG A 327 -13.76 24.54 19.49
C ARG A 327 -14.07 25.15 20.84
N GLN A 328 -13.30 26.16 21.24
CA GLN A 328 -13.58 26.91 22.45
C GLN A 328 -15.00 27.51 22.40
N ALA A 329 -15.34 28.20 21.31
CA ALA A 329 -16.67 28.77 21.11
C ALA A 329 -17.79 27.70 21.14
N THR A 330 -17.56 26.53 20.52
CA THR A 330 -18.52 25.42 20.54
C THR A 330 -18.71 24.86 21.95
N THR A 331 -17.63 24.71 22.72
CA THR A 331 -17.73 24.21 24.10
C THR A 331 -18.43 25.18 25.04
N GLU A 332 -18.15 26.48 24.90
CA GLU A 332 -18.80 27.53 25.67
C GLU A 332 -20.30 27.63 25.31
N ALA A 333 -20.63 27.64 24.02
CA ALA A 333 -22.02 27.69 23.56
C ALA A 333 -22.81 26.44 23.98
N LEU A 334 -22.20 25.25 23.91
CA LEU A 334 -22.82 24.01 24.38
C LEU A 334 -23.07 24.02 25.89
N ALA A 335 -22.13 24.56 26.68
CA ALA A 335 -22.30 24.69 28.12
C ALA A 335 -23.48 25.61 28.45
N VAL A 336 -23.56 26.79 27.81
CA VAL A 336 -24.68 27.73 27.97
C VAL A 336 -26.00 27.08 27.56
N HIS A 337 -26.04 26.38 26.41
CA HIS A 337 -27.25 25.71 25.95
C HIS A 337 -27.73 24.61 26.92
N ARG A 338 -26.80 23.83 27.50
CA ARG A 338 -27.14 22.82 28.53
C ARG A 338 -27.71 23.46 29.79
N GLU A 339 -27.18 24.60 30.22
CA GLU A 339 -27.73 25.33 31.36
C GLU A 339 -29.13 25.88 31.07
N GLN A 340 -29.35 26.44 29.88
CA GLN A 340 -30.69 26.88 29.43
C GLN A 340 -31.70 25.74 29.46
N MET A 341 -31.35 24.57 28.91
CA MET A 341 -32.24 23.40 28.89
C MET A 341 -32.55 22.89 30.30
N ARG A 342 -31.56 22.87 31.20
CA ARG A 342 -31.78 22.51 32.61
C ARG A 342 -32.72 23.48 33.30
N TYR A 343 -32.54 24.77 33.08
CA TYR A 343 -33.40 25.81 33.64
C TYR A 343 -34.84 25.68 33.14
N GLN A 344 -35.04 25.49 31.82
CA GLN A 344 -36.39 25.29 31.26
C GLN A 344 -37.06 24.02 31.80
N SER A 345 -36.31 22.91 31.91
CA SER A 345 -36.83 21.68 32.53
C SER A 345 -37.25 21.92 33.97
N LEU A 346 -36.45 22.67 34.75
CA LEU A 346 -36.76 23.00 36.14
C LEU A 346 -38.05 23.81 36.28
N LEU A 347 -38.27 24.79 35.40
CA LEU A 347 -39.52 25.56 35.39
C LEU A 347 -40.72 24.67 35.03
N SER A 348 -40.58 23.79 34.05
CA SER A 348 -41.63 22.82 33.68
C SER A 348 -41.96 21.87 34.83
N ASP A 349 -40.95 21.39 35.55
CA ASP A 349 -41.12 20.49 36.70
C ASP A 349 -41.79 21.22 37.88
N LEU A 350 -41.47 22.50 38.09
CA LEU A 350 -42.14 23.36 39.08
C LEU A 350 -43.62 23.56 38.77
N ASP A 351 -43.93 23.89 37.51
CA ASP A 351 -45.32 24.04 37.06
C ASP A 351 -46.11 22.74 37.24
N ALA A 352 -45.51 21.60 36.91
CA ALA A 352 -46.12 20.29 37.12
C ALA A 352 -46.37 20.01 38.61
N ALA A 353 -45.36 20.23 39.47
CA ALA A 353 -45.46 20.00 40.91
C ALA A 353 -46.57 20.85 41.56
N LEU A 354 -46.67 22.14 41.21
CA LEU A 354 -47.74 23.02 41.69
C LEU A 354 -49.11 22.60 41.17
N THR A 355 -49.21 22.20 39.89
CA THR A 355 -50.48 21.77 39.28
C THR A 355 -51.00 20.48 39.90
N HIS A 356 -50.11 19.57 40.29
CA HIS A 356 -50.47 18.31 40.95
C HIS A 356 -50.54 18.42 42.49
N GLY A 357 -50.30 19.61 43.04
CA GLY A 357 -50.35 19.87 44.48
C GLY A 357 -49.26 19.16 45.27
N ASN A 358 -48.15 18.76 44.63
CA ASN A 358 -47.00 18.16 45.29
C ASN A 358 -46.11 19.25 45.92
N LEU A 359 -46.59 19.82 47.04
CA LEU A 359 -45.96 20.97 47.68
C LEU A 359 -44.51 20.73 48.13
N PRO A 360 -44.15 19.59 48.75
CA PRO A 360 -42.75 19.34 49.14
C PRO A 360 -41.81 19.28 47.94
N ARG A 361 -42.26 18.69 46.82
CA ARG A 361 -41.46 18.66 45.60
C ARG A 361 -41.30 20.06 45.00
N ALA A 362 -42.34 20.88 45.03
CA ALA A 362 -42.27 22.26 44.58
C ALA A 362 -41.28 23.09 45.42
N GLU A 363 -41.23 22.89 46.74
CA GLU A 363 -40.23 23.51 47.63
C GLU A 363 -38.79 23.12 47.27
N GLU A 364 -38.52 21.83 47.05
CA GLU A 364 -37.19 21.33 46.62
C GLU A 364 -36.75 21.94 45.29
N LEU A 365 -37.67 22.00 44.32
CA LEU A 365 -37.39 22.57 43.00
C LEU A 365 -37.19 24.09 43.08
N LEU A 366 -37.90 24.80 43.97
CA LEU A 366 -37.70 26.23 44.23
C LEU A 366 -36.33 26.52 44.85
N ALA A 367 -35.88 25.69 45.80
CA ALA A 367 -34.52 25.78 46.34
C ALA A 367 -33.47 25.53 45.25
N THR A 368 -33.74 24.61 44.31
CA THR A 368 -32.88 24.39 43.15
C THR A 368 -32.87 25.61 42.23
N LEU A 369 -34.02 26.25 42.01
CA LEU A 369 -34.16 27.46 41.20
C LEU A 369 -33.37 28.64 41.79
N GLU A 370 -33.29 28.74 43.12
CA GLU A 370 -32.46 29.73 43.81
C GLU A 370 -30.97 29.62 43.41
N THR A 371 -30.46 28.42 43.15
CA THR A 371 -29.07 28.25 42.69
C THR A 371 -28.80 28.81 41.29
N PHE A 372 -29.86 29.13 40.52
CA PHE A 372 -29.79 29.82 39.24
C PHE A 372 -29.94 31.35 39.36
N SER A 373 -30.31 31.89 40.54
CA SER A 373 -30.61 33.33 40.68
C SER A 373 -29.40 34.26 40.57
N ASP A 374 -28.21 33.69 40.79
CA ASP A 374 -26.92 34.39 40.73
C ASP A 374 -26.10 34.03 39.49
N ARG A 375 -26.64 33.20 38.60
CA ARG A 375 -25.98 32.82 37.35
C ARG A 375 -26.40 33.75 36.23
N ASP A 376 -25.41 34.26 35.51
CA ASP A 376 -25.62 35.12 34.36
C ASP A 376 -25.52 34.26 33.09
N PHE A 377 -26.67 33.80 32.59
CA PHE A 377 -26.74 33.05 31.33
C PHE A 377 -27.88 33.62 30.47
N ALA A 378 -27.65 33.69 29.16
CA ALA A 378 -28.65 34.17 28.23
C ALA A 378 -29.89 33.27 28.29
N LEU A 379 -31.08 33.86 28.33
CA LEU A 379 -32.35 33.13 28.35
C LEU A 379 -32.98 33.17 26.96
N GLY A 380 -33.71 32.12 26.61
CA GLY A 380 -34.51 32.10 25.39
C GLY A 380 -35.63 33.14 25.42
N GLU A 381 -36.12 33.52 24.25
CA GLU A 381 -37.29 34.41 24.14
C GLU A 381 -38.49 33.85 24.93
N GLY A 382 -39.15 34.71 25.72
CA GLY A 382 -40.31 34.33 26.53
C GLY A 382 -39.98 33.56 27.83
N VAL A 383 -38.71 33.29 28.12
CA VAL A 383 -38.30 32.62 29.37
C VAL A 383 -38.07 33.67 30.46
N PRO A 384 -38.74 33.58 31.63
CA PRO A 384 -38.55 34.55 32.71
C PRO A 384 -37.15 34.46 33.31
N ALA A 385 -36.61 35.62 33.72
CA ALA A 385 -35.35 35.68 34.46
C ALA A 385 -35.44 34.89 35.77
N PRO A 386 -34.36 34.18 36.20
CA PRO A 386 -34.36 33.36 37.42
C PRO A 386 -34.95 34.06 38.66
N ARG A 387 -34.59 35.33 38.89
CA ARG A 387 -35.12 36.11 40.01
C ARG A 387 -36.61 36.45 39.88
N ALA A 388 -37.10 36.66 38.67
CA ALA A 388 -38.51 36.89 38.40
C ALA A 388 -39.31 35.59 38.56
N ALA A 389 -38.81 34.49 38.01
CA ALA A 389 -39.39 33.16 38.16
C ALA A 389 -39.45 32.74 39.64
N LEU A 390 -38.36 32.91 40.39
CA LEU A 390 -38.32 32.56 41.82
C LEU A 390 -39.37 33.33 42.63
N ARG A 391 -39.58 34.61 42.32
CA ARG A 391 -40.63 35.42 42.95
C ARG A 391 -42.02 34.90 42.60
N ASP A 392 -42.28 34.64 41.32
CA ASP A 392 -43.59 34.20 40.83
C ASP A 392 -43.96 32.80 41.39
N TYR A 393 -43.08 31.82 41.23
CA TYR A 393 -43.26 30.47 41.77
C TYR A 393 -43.31 30.47 43.30
N GLY A 394 -42.54 31.33 43.97
CA GLY A 394 -42.61 31.48 45.43
C GLY A 394 -43.97 32.01 45.91
N HIS A 395 -44.56 32.97 45.21
CA HIS A 395 -45.92 33.42 45.50
C HIS A 395 -46.96 32.32 45.25
N ARG A 396 -46.90 31.67 44.09
CA ARG A 396 -47.82 30.57 43.74
C ARG A 396 -47.74 29.43 44.75
N LEU A 397 -46.54 29.04 45.18
CA LEU A 397 -46.35 28.03 46.21
C LEU A 397 -47.01 28.44 47.52
N ASN A 398 -46.76 29.67 48.00
CA ASN A 398 -47.36 30.17 49.24
C ASN A 398 -48.89 30.20 49.18
N ASP A 399 -49.47 30.59 48.05
CA ASP A 399 -50.92 30.61 47.85
C ASP A 399 -51.51 29.19 47.92
N VAL A 400 -50.89 28.23 47.21
CA VAL A 400 -51.34 26.83 47.18
C VAL A 400 -51.15 26.16 48.54
N THR A 401 -50.04 26.44 49.25
CA THR A 401 -49.80 25.96 50.62
C THR A 401 -50.81 26.52 51.60
N THR A 402 -51.11 27.82 51.52
CA THR A 402 -52.13 28.46 52.37
C THR A 402 -53.50 27.85 52.12
N GLN A 403 -53.86 27.64 50.84
CA GLN A 403 -55.11 26.99 50.47
C GLN A 403 -55.22 25.57 51.05
N PHE A 404 -54.15 24.77 50.96
CA PHE A 404 -54.12 23.42 51.53
C PHE A 404 -54.31 23.44 53.05
N GLN A 405 -53.65 24.37 53.75
CA GLN A 405 -53.78 24.51 55.21
C GLN A 405 -55.20 24.93 55.62
N VAL A 406 -55.80 25.90 54.92
CA VAL A 406 -57.18 26.32 55.16
C VAL A 406 -58.14 25.16 54.94
N ASP A 407 -58.00 24.42 53.84
CA ASP A 407 -58.85 23.28 53.52
C ASP A 407 -58.70 22.16 54.57
N THR A 408 -57.48 21.94 55.07
CA THR A 408 -57.21 21.01 56.16
C THR A 408 -57.91 21.43 57.45
N GLN A 409 -57.83 22.72 57.83
CA GLN A 409 -58.50 23.23 59.03
C GLN A 409 -60.04 23.12 58.93
N VAL A 410 -60.60 23.38 57.76
CA VAL A 410 -62.04 23.21 57.48
C VAL A 410 -62.43 21.74 57.63
N LEU A 411 -61.65 20.82 57.04
CA LEU A 411 -61.86 19.37 57.18
C LEU A 411 -61.84 18.93 58.65
N GLU A 412 -60.85 19.38 59.42
CA GLU A 412 -60.74 19.07 60.85
C GLU A 412 -61.90 19.63 61.67
N ALA A 413 -62.40 20.82 61.34
CA ALA A 413 -63.56 21.42 61.99
C ALA A 413 -64.83 20.58 61.77
N HIS A 414 -65.04 20.04 60.56
CA HIS A 414 -66.15 19.13 60.27
C HIS A 414 -66.02 17.82 61.06
N LEU A 415 -64.80 17.26 61.16
CA LEU A 415 -64.54 16.07 61.96
C LEU A 415 -64.82 16.29 63.45
N LYS A 416 -64.39 17.42 64.04
CA LYS A 416 -64.66 17.77 65.45
C LYS A 416 -66.15 17.93 65.75
N ARG A 417 -66.92 18.45 64.80
CA ARG A 417 -68.39 18.59 64.90
C ARG A 417 -69.16 17.32 64.57
N ARG A 418 -68.47 16.21 64.27
CA ARG A 418 -69.04 14.91 63.83
C ARG A 418 -69.90 15.01 62.56
N ASN A 419 -69.64 15.99 61.69
CA ASN A 419 -70.34 16.12 60.41
C ASN A 419 -69.58 15.37 59.31
N LEU A 420 -69.77 14.05 59.26
CA LEU A 420 -68.98 13.15 58.41
C LEU A 420 -69.26 13.33 56.92
N ASP A 421 -70.48 13.68 56.52
CA ASP A 421 -70.81 13.88 55.10
C ASP A 421 -70.09 15.11 54.52
N GLN A 422 -70.07 16.21 55.28
CA GLN A 422 -69.32 17.41 54.89
C GLN A 422 -67.80 17.16 54.90
N ALA A 423 -67.28 16.40 55.87
CA ALA A 423 -65.88 16.03 55.90
C ALA A 423 -65.47 15.17 54.68
N ARG A 424 -66.29 14.20 54.30
CA ARG A 424 -66.06 13.38 53.10
C ARG A 424 -66.11 14.19 51.81
N ALA A 425 -67.08 15.10 51.68
CA ALA A 425 -67.17 15.99 50.53
C ALA A 425 -65.91 16.87 50.41
N LYS A 426 -65.48 17.48 51.53
CA LYS A 426 -64.29 18.32 51.55
C LYS A 426 -63.01 17.53 51.22
N LEU A 427 -62.87 16.32 51.75
CA LEU A 427 -61.74 15.45 51.40
C LEU A 427 -61.70 15.11 49.90
N GLN A 428 -62.85 14.90 49.25
CA GLN A 428 -62.91 14.64 47.81
C GLN A 428 -62.52 15.87 46.98
N GLU A 429 -62.92 17.07 47.41
CA GLU A 429 -62.45 18.32 46.80
C GLU A 429 -60.93 18.46 46.94
N MET A 430 -60.39 18.23 48.14
CA MET A 430 -58.95 18.27 48.39
C MET A 430 -58.19 17.23 47.57
N LYS A 431 -58.73 16.01 47.38
CA LYS A 431 -58.12 14.98 46.51
C LYS A 431 -58.05 15.39 45.05
N LYS A 432 -59.01 16.19 44.58
CA LYS A 432 -59.00 16.71 43.21
C LYS A 432 -58.00 17.87 43.05
N ALA A 433 -57.91 18.73 44.05
CA ALA A 433 -57.03 19.90 44.03
C ALA A 433 -55.56 19.54 44.34
N PHE A 434 -55.32 18.51 45.15
CA PHE A 434 -54.01 18.11 45.65
C PHE A 434 -53.76 16.60 45.47
N PRO A 435 -53.82 16.06 44.23
CA PRO A 435 -53.78 14.63 43.99
C PRO A 435 -52.50 13.94 44.48
N GLU A 436 -51.36 14.64 44.48
CA GLU A 436 -50.05 14.07 44.85
C GLU A 436 -49.51 14.56 46.20
N HIS A 437 -50.32 15.30 46.98
CA HIS A 437 -49.84 15.83 48.26
C HIS A 437 -49.68 14.70 49.30
N PRO A 438 -48.50 14.52 49.94
CA PRO A 438 -48.27 13.38 50.83
C PRO A 438 -49.17 13.37 52.07
N GLY A 439 -49.60 14.55 52.55
CA GLY A 439 -50.58 14.66 53.63
C GLY A 439 -51.98 14.11 53.31
N MET A 440 -52.32 13.87 52.03
CA MET A 440 -53.66 13.41 51.66
C MET A 440 -53.98 11.99 52.11
N GLU A 441 -52.97 11.13 52.23
CA GLU A 441 -53.15 9.78 52.74
C GLU A 441 -53.52 9.82 54.23
N GLU A 442 -52.80 10.62 55.02
CA GLU A 442 -53.09 10.80 56.45
C GLU A 442 -54.49 11.41 56.66
N LEU A 443 -54.87 12.43 55.89
CA LEU A 443 -56.22 13.01 55.95
C LEU A 443 -57.30 11.99 55.57
N THR A 444 -57.03 11.12 54.60
CA THR A 444 -57.94 10.02 54.23
C THR A 444 -58.13 9.05 55.38
N GLN A 445 -57.04 8.64 56.04
CA GLN A 445 -57.09 7.74 57.19
C GLN A 445 -57.84 8.37 58.38
N LYS A 446 -57.62 9.66 58.66
CA LYS A 446 -58.34 10.41 59.72
C LYS A 446 -59.84 10.44 59.49
N VAL A 447 -60.29 10.72 58.26
CA VAL A 447 -61.73 10.73 57.92
C VAL A 447 -62.32 9.32 58.00
N ALA A 448 -61.59 8.28 57.59
CA ALA A 448 -62.03 6.89 57.70
C ALA A 448 -62.18 6.45 59.17
N ALA A 449 -61.20 6.74 60.02
CA ALA A 449 -61.22 6.41 61.45
C ALA A 449 -62.38 7.08 62.19
N ALA A 450 -62.69 8.35 61.88
CA ALA A 450 -63.83 9.06 62.46
C ALA A 450 -65.19 8.46 62.06
N GLY A 451 -65.27 7.80 60.90
CA GLY A 451 -66.47 7.06 60.46
C GLY A 451 -66.63 5.68 61.09
N GLY A 452 -65.53 5.03 61.51
CA GLY A 452 -65.55 3.73 62.19
C GLY A 452 -65.84 3.81 63.69
N ALA A 453 -65.54 4.94 64.34
CA ALA A 453 -65.76 5.15 65.78
C ALA A 453 -67.22 5.45 66.18
N GLY A 454 -68.15 5.46 65.21
CA GLY A 454 -69.58 5.73 65.41
C GLY A 454 -70.51 4.57 65.05
N ALA A 455 -69.97 3.37 64.83
CA ALA A 455 -70.73 2.14 64.57
C ALA A 455 -70.91 1.31 65.85
#